data_AF-A0A7C7JXJ1-F1
#
_entry.id   AF-A0A7C7JXJ1-F1
#
_cell.length_a   1.000
_cell.length_b   1.000
_cell.length_c   1.000
_cell.angle_alpha   90.00
_cell.angle_beta   90.00
_cell.angle_gamma   90.00
#
_symmetry.space_group_name_H-M   'P 1'
#
loop_
_entity.id
_entity.type
_entity.pdbx_description
1 polymer ?
#
loop_
_entity_poly.entity_id
_entity_poly.type
_entity_poly.pdbx_seq_one_letter_code
_entity_poly.pdbx_strand_id
1 'polypeptide(L)'
;MRNVITFISILILNVAFAQVKDFKSTDFTIADNVAKLNHGKELDNLPLLAHELTYKLDSDVEKFRAIYTWVCSNIKGDLSVSDKVLYKRKKHKNDSLSYTQWNNNYLKKALKKLFKHKKTMCTGYAYLIKQLCFLANIKCEIIDG
;
A
#
# COMPACT_ATOMS: atom_id res chain seq x y z
N MET A 1 -11.03 -36.52 29.44
CA MET A 1 -11.50 -35.13 29.65
C MET A 1 -10.41 -34.22 30.20
N ARG A 2 -9.75 -34.56 31.33
CA ARG A 2 -8.66 -33.75 31.92
C ARG A 2 -7.54 -33.38 30.94
N ASN A 3 -7.02 -34.34 30.18
CA ASN A 3 -5.92 -34.11 29.24
C ASN A 3 -6.32 -33.24 28.03
N VAL A 4 -7.60 -33.25 27.63
CA VAL A 4 -8.13 -32.42 26.55
C VAL A 4 -8.24 -30.96 27.01
N ILE A 5 -8.68 -30.74 28.25
CA ILE A 5 -8.73 -29.40 28.86
C ILE A 5 -7.32 -28.83 29.00
N THR A 6 -6.33 -29.64 29.39
CA THR A 6 -4.92 -29.22 29.44
C THR A 6 -4.39 -28.83 28.06
N PHE A 7 -4.70 -29.61 27.02
CA PHE A 7 -4.27 -29.30 25.65
C PHE A 7 -4.91 -28.02 25.11
N ILE A 8 -6.20 -27.81 25.37
CA ILE A 8 -6.92 -26.57 25.00
C ILE A 8 -6.34 -25.37 25.75
N SER A 9 -6.00 -25.52 27.03
CA SER A 9 -5.42 -24.45 27.84
C SER A 9 -4.01 -24.05 27.35
N ILE A 10 -3.18 -25.02 26.94
CA ILE A 10 -1.88 -24.76 26.31
C ILE A 10 -2.03 -24.06 24.95
N LEU A 11 -3.04 -24.43 24.16
CA LEU A 11 -3.30 -23.77 22.88
C LEU A 11 -3.68 -22.29 23.08
N ILE A 12 -4.58 -22.00 24.03
CA ILE A 12 -5.06 -20.64 24.33
C ILE A 12 -3.94 -19.72 24.86
N LEU A 13 -3.01 -20.25 25.66
CA LEU A 13 -1.87 -19.48 26.19
C LEU A 13 -0.85 -19.07 25.10
N ASN A 14 -0.79 -19.79 23.97
CA ASN A 14 0.13 -19.50 22.87
C ASN A 14 -0.42 -18.56 21.79
N VAL A 15 -1.72 -18.22 21.80
CA VAL A 15 -2.33 -17.37 20.76
C VAL A 15 -2.23 -15.85 21.05
N ALA A 16 -1.68 -15.43 22.19
CA ALA A 16 -1.99 -14.11 22.75
C ALA A 16 -0.89 -13.01 22.68
N PHE A 17 0.23 -13.21 21.96
CA PHE A 17 1.30 -12.19 21.88
C PHE A 17 1.63 -11.66 20.49
N ALA A 18 0.64 -11.60 19.59
CA ALA A 18 0.72 -10.70 18.44
C ALA A 18 0.36 -9.26 18.87
N GLN A 19 1.15 -8.67 19.77
CA GLN A 19 0.97 -7.25 20.11
C GLN A 19 1.73 -6.39 19.10
N VAL A 20 0.99 -5.53 18.39
CA VAL A 20 1.54 -4.35 17.70
C VAL A 20 2.12 -3.45 18.81
N LYS A 21 3.38 -3.69 19.17
CA LYS A 21 4.11 -2.90 20.18
C LYS A 21 4.47 -1.51 19.62
N ASP A 22 4.48 -1.39 18.30
CA ASP A 22 4.91 -0.18 17.61
C ASP A 22 3.87 0.94 17.74
N PHE A 23 4.36 2.17 17.94
CA PHE A 23 3.59 3.42 17.92
C PHE A 23 2.60 3.68 19.06
N LYS A 24 2.73 3.03 20.23
CA LYS A 24 1.87 3.32 21.41
C LYS A 24 1.87 4.80 21.84
N SER A 25 2.96 5.52 21.58
CA SER A 25 3.13 6.94 21.91
C SER A 25 2.86 7.88 20.74
N THR A 26 2.51 7.37 19.56
CA THR A 26 2.26 8.20 18.37
C THR A 26 0.78 8.48 18.23
N ASP A 27 0.40 9.76 18.20
CA ASP A 27 -0.98 10.19 17.94
C ASP A 27 -1.19 10.43 16.44
N PHE A 28 -1.95 9.57 15.78
CA PHE A 28 -2.22 9.68 14.34
C PHE A 28 -3.36 10.63 13.99
N THR A 29 -3.97 11.32 14.96
CA THR A 29 -5.13 12.19 14.73
C THR A 29 -4.82 13.28 13.70
N ILE A 30 -3.65 13.91 13.78
CA ILE A 30 -3.25 14.95 12.83
C ILE A 30 -3.03 14.35 11.43
N ALA A 31 -2.34 13.22 11.34
CA ALA A 31 -2.07 12.53 10.08
C ALA A 31 -3.37 12.11 9.35
N ASP A 32 -4.32 11.52 10.10
CA ASP A 32 -5.60 11.08 9.54
C ASP A 32 -6.48 12.30 9.14
N ASN A 33 -6.45 13.38 9.91
CA ASN A 33 -7.14 14.62 9.55
C ASN A 33 -6.55 15.28 8.30
N VAL A 34 -5.23 15.32 8.16
CA VAL A 34 -4.55 15.84 6.96
C VAL A 34 -4.94 15.03 5.72
N ALA A 35 -4.97 13.70 5.82
CA ALA A 35 -5.43 12.84 4.73
C ALA A 35 -6.89 13.14 4.36
N LYS A 36 -7.78 13.32 5.35
CA LYS A 36 -9.19 13.66 5.15
C LYS A 36 -9.38 15.03 4.50
N LEU A 37 -8.63 16.05 4.92
CA LEU A 37 -8.69 17.40 4.36
C LEU A 37 -8.25 17.46 2.90
N ASN A 38 -7.37 16.55 2.48
CA ASN A 38 -6.91 16.44 1.11
C ASN A 38 -7.72 15.43 0.27
N HIS A 39 -8.83 14.90 0.79
CA HIS A 39 -9.67 13.96 0.05
C HIS A 39 -10.15 14.53 -1.29
N GLY A 40 -10.11 13.70 -2.33
CA GLY A 40 -10.49 14.03 -3.69
C GLY A 40 -9.38 14.64 -4.54
N LYS A 41 -8.21 15.00 -3.98
CA LYS A 41 -7.12 15.63 -4.75
C LYS A 41 -6.67 14.79 -5.95
N GLU A 42 -6.29 15.49 -7.01
CA GLU A 42 -5.83 14.87 -8.25
C GLU A 42 -4.37 14.39 -8.13
N LEU A 43 -3.96 13.53 -9.07
CA LEU A 43 -2.60 12.99 -9.14
C LEU A 43 -1.73 13.75 -10.17
N ASP A 44 -2.18 14.90 -10.64
CA ASP A 44 -1.50 15.73 -11.64
C ASP A 44 -0.23 16.41 -11.09
N ASN A 45 -0.19 16.70 -9.79
CA ASN A 45 0.96 17.29 -9.11
C ASN A 45 1.32 16.52 -7.82
N LEU A 46 2.07 15.43 -7.97
CA LEU A 46 2.51 14.62 -6.82
C LEU A 46 3.39 15.37 -5.81
N PRO A 47 4.35 16.23 -6.20
CA PRO A 47 5.14 17.00 -5.23
C PRO A 47 4.27 17.88 -4.33
N LEU A 48 3.27 18.57 -4.88
CA LEU A 48 2.34 19.38 -4.10
C LEU A 48 1.52 18.51 -3.15
N LEU A 49 0.95 17.41 -3.66
CA LEU A 49 0.18 16.47 -2.83
C LEU A 49 1.02 15.89 -1.69
N ALA A 50 2.26 15.47 -1.96
CA ALA A 50 3.16 14.95 -0.95
C ALA A 50 3.46 16.00 0.12
N HIS A 51 3.76 17.24 -0.28
CA HIS A 51 3.96 18.34 0.66
C HIS A 51 2.71 18.57 1.52
N GLU A 52 1.53 18.71 0.92
CA GLU A 52 0.27 18.97 1.64
C GLU A 52 -0.15 17.85 2.60
N LEU A 53 0.26 16.61 2.31
CA LEU A 53 0.03 15.46 3.18
C LEU A 53 1.02 15.39 4.36
N THR A 54 2.16 16.09 4.30
CA THR A 54 3.28 15.80 5.22
C THR A 54 3.89 17.01 5.92
N TYR A 55 3.71 18.25 5.43
CA TYR A 55 4.40 19.44 5.94
C TYR A 55 4.11 19.80 7.41
N LYS A 56 3.01 19.30 7.98
CA LYS A 56 2.58 19.52 9.38
C LYS A 56 2.89 18.34 10.31
N LEU A 57 3.55 17.31 9.79
CA LEU A 57 3.79 16.07 10.51
C LEU A 57 5.29 15.93 10.77
N ASP A 58 5.63 15.66 12.02
CA ASP A 58 7.02 15.68 12.46
C ASP A 58 7.73 14.36 12.13
N SER A 59 7.09 13.23 12.45
CA SER A 59 7.71 11.91 12.25
C SER A 59 7.40 11.28 10.90
N ASP A 60 8.32 10.48 10.39
CA ASP A 60 8.12 9.72 9.14
C ASP A 60 6.95 8.74 9.24
N VAL A 61 6.64 8.24 10.44
CA VAL A 61 5.50 7.34 10.68
C VAL A 61 4.18 8.07 10.49
N GLU A 62 4.06 9.29 11.01
CA GLU A 62 2.86 10.12 10.82
C GLU A 62 2.72 10.53 9.36
N LYS A 63 3.82 10.96 8.72
CA LYS A 63 3.82 11.29 7.29
C LYS A 63 3.39 10.08 6.44
N PHE A 64 3.95 8.91 6.72
CA PHE A 64 3.56 7.67 6.06
C PHE A 64 2.09 7.34 6.30
N ARG A 65 1.59 7.50 7.53
CA ARG A 65 0.17 7.31 7.87
C ARG A 65 -0.73 8.22 7.03
N ALA A 66 -0.42 9.50 6.92
CA ALA A 66 -1.20 10.44 6.10
C ALA A 66 -1.20 10.04 4.62
N ILE A 67 -0.03 9.69 4.06
CA ILE A 67 0.12 9.20 2.68
C ILE A 67 -0.70 7.93 2.47
N TYR A 68 -0.54 6.93 3.33
CA TYR A 68 -1.24 5.65 3.24
C TYR A 68 -2.76 5.83 3.33
N THR A 69 -3.25 6.56 4.34
CA THR A 69 -4.67 6.84 4.55
C THR A 69 -5.26 7.58 3.35
N TRP A 70 -4.54 8.56 2.79
CA TRP A 70 -4.98 9.28 1.60
C TRP A 70 -5.06 8.35 0.38
N VAL A 71 -4.03 7.54 0.12
CA VAL A 71 -4.02 6.62 -1.02
C VAL A 71 -5.17 5.61 -0.92
N CYS A 72 -5.38 5.00 0.25
CA CYS A 72 -6.45 4.01 0.46
C CYS A 72 -7.86 4.60 0.32
N SER A 73 -8.05 5.87 0.67
CA SER A 73 -9.36 6.54 0.56
C SER A 73 -9.63 7.13 -0.82
N ASN A 74 -8.59 7.43 -1.62
CA ASN A 74 -8.73 8.14 -2.89
C ASN A 74 -8.54 7.26 -4.12
N ILE A 75 -7.88 6.12 -4.00
CA ILE A 75 -7.59 5.22 -5.11
C ILE A 75 -8.49 3.98 -5.03
N LYS A 76 -9.19 3.68 -6.12
CA LYS A 76 -10.07 2.52 -6.25
C LYS A 76 -9.30 1.26 -6.65
N GLY A 77 -9.65 0.14 -6.05
CA GLY A 77 -9.16 -1.18 -6.47
C GLY A 77 -9.70 -1.59 -7.85
N ASP A 78 -8.85 -2.20 -8.67
CA ASP A 78 -9.19 -2.69 -10.01
C ASP A 78 -9.10 -4.21 -10.11
N LEU A 79 -10.02 -4.92 -9.47
CA LEU A 79 -9.98 -6.38 -9.45
C LEU A 79 -10.17 -7.01 -10.84
N SER A 80 -10.75 -6.31 -11.81
CA SER A 80 -11.05 -6.83 -13.15
C SER A 80 -9.81 -7.12 -14.00
N VAL A 81 -8.62 -6.70 -13.59
CA VAL A 81 -7.38 -6.98 -14.32
C VAL A 81 -6.56 -8.13 -13.73
N SER A 82 -6.98 -8.67 -12.59
CA SER A 82 -6.30 -9.76 -11.88
C SER A 82 -6.15 -11.01 -12.76
N ASP A 83 -7.24 -11.49 -13.37
CA ASP A 83 -7.24 -12.68 -14.24
C ASP A 83 -6.27 -12.54 -15.42
N LYS A 84 -6.21 -11.35 -16.02
CA LYS A 84 -5.30 -11.06 -17.13
C LYS A 84 -3.84 -11.18 -16.70
N VAL A 85 -3.50 -10.63 -15.54
CA VAL A 85 -2.12 -10.70 -14.99
C VAL A 85 -1.78 -12.13 -14.63
N LEU A 86 -2.68 -12.85 -13.94
CA LEU A 86 -2.50 -14.26 -13.58
C LEU A 86 -2.32 -15.16 -14.80
N TYR A 87 -3.14 -14.97 -15.84
CA TYR A 87 -3.01 -15.69 -17.09
C TYR A 87 -1.66 -15.43 -17.76
N LYS A 88 -1.20 -14.18 -17.79
CA LYS A 88 0.09 -13.82 -18.40
C LYS A 88 1.27 -14.38 -17.62
N ARG A 89 1.22 -14.36 -16.28
CA ARG A 89 2.21 -15.05 -15.43
C ARG A 89 2.27 -16.54 -15.75
N LYS A 90 1.12 -17.21 -15.87
CA LYS A 90 1.05 -18.64 -16.24
C LYS A 90 1.59 -18.90 -17.65
N LYS A 91 1.20 -18.09 -18.64
CA LYS A 91 1.63 -18.21 -20.04
C LYS A 91 3.14 -18.08 -20.20
N HIS A 92 3.77 -17.18 -19.45
CA HIS A 92 5.21 -16.89 -19.55
C HIS A 92 6.03 -17.53 -18.43
N LYS A 93 5.49 -18.56 -17.74
CA LYS A 93 6.14 -19.20 -16.58
C LYS A 93 7.60 -19.61 -16.83
N ASN A 94 7.90 -20.07 -18.06
CA ASN A 94 9.23 -20.55 -18.46
C ASN A 94 9.97 -19.55 -19.38
N ASP A 95 9.44 -18.35 -19.58
CA ASP A 95 10.00 -17.33 -20.47
C ASP A 95 10.01 -15.97 -19.76
N SER A 96 11.01 -15.78 -18.91
CA SER A 96 11.16 -14.57 -18.10
C SER A 96 11.37 -13.33 -18.97
N LEU A 97 12.01 -13.44 -20.13
CA LEU A 97 12.26 -12.30 -21.01
C LEU A 97 10.95 -11.77 -21.59
N SER A 98 10.12 -12.67 -22.13
CA SER A 98 8.82 -12.33 -22.68
C SER A 98 7.86 -11.82 -21.60
N TYR A 99 7.89 -12.41 -20.39
CA TYR A 99 7.15 -11.89 -19.26
C TYR A 99 7.56 -10.44 -18.93
N THR A 100 8.85 -10.16 -18.80
CA THR A 100 9.36 -8.82 -18.47
C THR A 100 8.98 -7.79 -19.52
N GLN A 101 9.10 -8.12 -20.82
CA GLN A 101 8.68 -7.23 -21.90
C GLN A 101 7.18 -6.92 -21.84
N TRP A 102 6.34 -7.95 -21.64
CA TRP A 102 4.91 -7.76 -21.48
C TRP A 102 4.58 -6.94 -20.23
N ASN A 103 5.21 -7.25 -19.09
CA ASN A 103 4.98 -6.60 -17.81
C ASN A 103 5.35 -5.11 -17.86
N ASN A 104 6.50 -4.76 -18.44
CA ASN A 104 6.92 -3.37 -18.60
C ASN A 104 5.93 -2.56 -19.46
N ASN A 105 5.41 -3.17 -20.53
CA ASN A 105 4.39 -2.53 -21.36
C ASN A 105 3.04 -2.41 -20.64
N TYR A 106 2.66 -3.42 -19.87
CA TYR A 106 1.43 -3.42 -19.10
C TYR A 106 1.48 -2.41 -17.93
N LEU A 107 2.62 -2.30 -17.25
CA LEU A 107 2.85 -1.34 -16.17
C LEU A 107 2.61 0.10 -16.64
N LYS A 108 3.13 0.48 -17.81
CA LYS A 108 2.87 1.81 -18.41
C LYS A 108 1.37 2.08 -18.57
N LYS A 109 0.60 1.08 -18.99
CA LYS A 109 -0.86 1.19 -19.15
C LYS A 109 -1.57 1.28 -17.79
N ALA A 110 -1.14 0.46 -16.82
CA ALA A 110 -1.69 0.45 -15.48
C ALA A 110 -1.45 1.80 -14.76
N LEU A 111 -0.25 2.37 -14.87
CA LEU A 111 0.07 3.68 -14.31
C LEU A 111 -0.74 4.80 -15.00
N LYS A 112 -0.85 4.80 -16.33
CA LYS A 112 -1.74 5.76 -17.03
C LYS A 112 -3.18 5.68 -16.52
N LYS A 113 -3.70 4.46 -16.30
CA LYS A 113 -5.03 4.26 -15.73
C LYS A 113 -5.13 4.77 -14.30
N LEU A 114 -4.12 4.55 -13.47
CA LEU A 114 -4.04 5.08 -12.11
C LEU A 114 -4.15 6.61 -12.10
N PHE A 115 -3.28 7.31 -12.84
CA PHE A 115 -3.27 8.77 -12.85
C PHE A 115 -4.55 9.37 -13.45
N LYS A 116 -5.15 8.72 -14.46
CA LYS A 116 -6.35 9.24 -15.13
C LYS A 116 -7.66 8.91 -14.41
N HIS A 117 -7.75 7.74 -13.78
CA HIS A 117 -9.01 7.21 -13.25
C HIS A 117 -8.97 6.92 -11.75
N LYS A 118 -7.86 7.22 -11.07
CA LYS A 118 -7.60 6.88 -9.67
C LYS A 118 -7.95 5.43 -9.36
N LYS A 119 -7.53 4.52 -10.25
CA LYS A 119 -7.93 3.10 -10.21
C LYS A 119 -6.76 2.18 -10.56
N THR A 120 -6.45 1.20 -9.69
CA THR A 120 -5.30 0.29 -9.89
C THR A 120 -5.36 -1.01 -9.07
N MET A 121 -4.36 -1.88 -9.21
CA MET A 121 -4.10 -3.06 -8.35
C MET A 121 -2.89 -2.85 -7.45
N CYS A 122 -2.52 -3.86 -6.65
CA CYS A 122 -1.41 -3.84 -5.69
C CYS A 122 -0.15 -3.12 -6.18
N THR A 123 0.33 -3.42 -7.40
CA THR A 123 1.51 -2.75 -7.98
C THR A 123 1.36 -1.23 -8.10
N GLY A 124 0.19 -0.72 -8.49
CA GLY A 124 -0.02 0.72 -8.60
C GLY A 124 -0.19 1.40 -7.25
N TYR A 125 -0.78 0.72 -6.26
CA TYR A 125 -0.80 1.20 -4.88
C TYR A 125 0.63 1.32 -4.33
N ALA A 126 1.42 0.25 -4.47
CA ALA A 126 2.81 0.22 -4.01
C ALA A 126 3.66 1.30 -4.71
N TYR A 127 3.47 1.47 -6.02
CA TYR A 127 4.12 2.54 -6.79
C TYR A 127 3.76 3.93 -6.24
N LEU A 128 2.46 4.23 -6.07
CA LEU A 128 2.03 5.56 -5.64
C LEU A 128 2.52 5.89 -4.23
N ILE A 129 2.40 4.93 -3.29
CA ILE A 129 2.91 5.09 -1.93
C ILE A 129 4.41 5.35 -1.96
N LYS A 130 5.18 4.55 -2.71
CA LYS A 130 6.63 4.76 -2.84
C LYS A 130 6.98 6.13 -3.39
N GLN A 131 6.26 6.62 -4.41
CA GLN A 131 6.53 7.93 -4.99
C GLN A 131 6.20 9.08 -4.04
N LEU A 132 5.08 9.02 -3.34
CA LEU A 132 4.74 10.02 -2.32
C LEU A 132 5.72 10.00 -1.14
N CYS A 133 6.16 8.80 -0.72
CA CYS A 133 7.20 8.66 0.30
C CYS A 133 8.54 9.24 -0.15
N PHE A 134 8.96 8.98 -1.39
CA PHE A 134 10.17 9.56 -1.98
C PHE A 134 10.11 11.09 -1.95
N LEU A 135 8.99 11.68 -2.34
CA LEU A 135 8.78 13.13 -2.32
C LEU A 135 8.73 13.72 -0.90
N ALA A 136 8.32 12.93 0.08
CA ALA A 136 8.32 13.28 1.51
C ALA A 136 9.63 12.93 2.23
N ASN A 137 10.66 12.49 1.50
CA ASN A 137 11.95 12.05 2.05
C ASN A 137 11.86 10.86 3.03
N ILE A 138 10.92 9.94 2.81
CA ILE A 138 10.73 8.72 3.59
C ILE A 138 11.31 7.54 2.81
N LYS A 139 12.20 6.75 3.43
CA LYS A 139 12.73 5.54 2.81
C LYS A 139 11.60 4.52 2.59
N CYS A 140 11.35 4.16 1.33
CA CYS A 140 10.31 3.22 0.96
C CYS A 140 10.74 2.34 -0.22
N GLU A 141 10.55 1.03 -0.06
CA GLU A 141 10.90 0.01 -1.06
C GLU A 141 9.67 -0.83 -1.41
N ILE A 142 9.57 -1.24 -2.67
CA ILE A 142 8.51 -2.16 -3.12
C ILE A 142 9.05 -3.57 -2.94
N ILE A 143 8.27 -4.41 -2.27
CA ILE A 143 8.56 -5.83 -2.09
C ILE A 143 7.60 -6.63 -2.96
N ASP A 144 8.14 -7.48 -3.82
CA ASP A 144 7.36 -8.44 -4.60
C ASP A 144 7.27 -9.77 -3.83
N GLY A 145 6.04 -10.27 -3.66
CA GLY A 145 5.73 -11.55 -2.99
C GLY A 145 4.69 -12.38 -3.73
#